data_AF-A0A0J8STN0-F1
#
_entry.id   AF-A0A0J8STN0-F1
#
_cell.length_a   1.000
_cell.length_b   1.000
_cell.length_c   1.000
_cell.angle_alpha   90.00
_cell.angle_beta   90.00
_cell.angle_gamma   90.00
#
_symmetry.space_group_name_H-M   'P 1'
#
loop_
_entity.id
_entity.type
_entity.pdbx_description
1 polymer ?
#
loop_
_entity_poly.entity_id
_entity_poly.type
_entity_poly.pdbx_seq_one_letter_code
_entity_poly.pdbx_strand_id
1 'polypeptide(L)'
;MIDQNTVQIIEDDPKRTFDGKVIYPHLLTPGIHKISLNKLEETLLVPFEDKRTRTYLCNRFRVLFEELKSYKVEMIIWIDGSICSIKPHPSDIDMVIFLNENDLSDLPSNLYDKLLSLLENRDEIRARYGCDLYYEKMSDDKQRHYWRSIFSYNQLLEVKGFIQLRVSPHEHLYS
;
A
#
# COMPACT_ATOMS: atom_id res chain seq x y z
N MET A 1 -4.96 -2.51 22.10
CA MET A 1 -5.46 -3.35 21.00
C MET A 1 -6.75 -2.71 20.52
N ILE A 2 -6.94 -2.59 19.22
CA ILE A 2 -8.18 -2.09 18.61
C ILE A 2 -9.19 -3.23 18.68
N ASP A 3 -10.24 -3.01 19.46
CA ASP A 3 -11.32 -3.94 19.74
C ASP A 3 -12.66 -3.44 19.17
N GLN A 4 -13.72 -4.24 19.31
CA GLN A 4 -15.05 -3.90 18.78
C GLN A 4 -15.65 -2.65 19.43
N ASN A 5 -15.37 -2.40 20.71
CA ASN A 5 -15.87 -1.21 21.41
C ASN A 5 -15.26 0.07 20.83
N THR A 6 -13.95 0.05 20.57
CA THR A 6 -13.24 1.17 19.93
C THR A 6 -13.83 1.49 18.56
N VAL A 7 -14.09 0.44 17.77
CA VAL A 7 -14.71 0.57 16.43
C VAL A 7 -16.12 1.17 16.52
N GLN A 8 -16.96 0.67 17.42
CA GLN A 8 -18.33 1.13 17.58
C GLN A 8 -18.40 2.63 17.93
N ILE A 9 -17.52 3.11 18.82
CA ILE A 9 -17.43 4.54 19.19
C ILE A 9 -17.16 5.42 17.96
N ILE A 10 -16.35 4.95 17.01
CA ILE A 10 -16.01 5.69 15.78
C ILE A 10 -17.19 5.67 14.80
N GLU A 11 -17.85 4.52 14.66
CA GLU A 11 -18.98 4.33 13.76
C GLU A 11 -20.21 5.14 14.19
N ASP A 12 -20.39 5.33 15.51
CA ASP A 12 -21.47 6.13 16.08
C ASP A 12 -21.17 7.63 16.13
N ASP A 13 -19.93 8.07 15.86
CA ASP A 13 -19.58 9.49 15.87
C ASP A 13 -19.98 10.18 14.55
N PRO A 14 -20.97 11.09 14.56
CA PRO A 14 -21.42 11.77 13.35
C PRO A 14 -20.33 12.64 12.72
N LYS A 15 -19.31 13.07 13.48
CA LYS A 15 -18.16 13.84 12.95
C LYS A 15 -17.19 12.99 12.15
N ARG A 16 -17.28 11.66 12.26
CA ARG A 16 -16.48 10.71 11.49
C ARG A 16 -17.11 10.35 10.15
N THR A 17 -18.22 10.97 9.75
CA THR A 17 -18.88 10.66 8.47
C THR A 17 -18.51 11.67 7.39
N PHE A 18 -18.15 11.18 6.20
CA PHE A 18 -17.98 11.97 4.98
C PHE A 18 -18.60 11.24 3.80
N ASP A 19 -19.46 11.92 3.03
CA ASP A 19 -20.18 11.34 1.88
C ASP A 19 -20.89 10.01 2.21
N GLY A 20 -21.57 9.97 3.36
CA GLY A 20 -22.30 8.78 3.82
C GLY A 20 -21.43 7.59 4.26
N LYS A 21 -20.10 7.78 4.40
CA LYS A 21 -19.16 6.74 4.83
C LYS A 21 -18.44 7.15 6.11
N VAL A 22 -18.22 6.19 7.00
CA VAL A 22 -17.37 6.35 8.18
C VAL A 22 -15.91 6.46 7.75
N ILE A 23 -15.24 7.52 8.19
CA ILE A 23 -13.83 7.80 8.01
C ILE A 23 -13.13 7.38 9.30
N TYR A 24 -12.32 6.34 9.23
CA TYR A 24 -11.61 5.83 10.40
C TYR A 24 -10.32 6.63 10.63
N PRO A 25 -9.96 6.91 11.89
CA PRO A 25 -8.66 7.47 12.24
C PRO A 25 -7.48 6.65 11.70
N HIS A 26 -6.35 7.31 11.50
CA HIS A 26 -5.16 6.67 10.95
C HIS A 26 -4.45 5.80 11.98
N LEU A 27 -3.92 4.67 11.49
CA LEU A 27 -3.12 3.77 12.31
C LEU A 27 -1.71 4.33 12.54
N LEU A 28 -1.19 5.03 11.54
CA LEU A 28 0.19 5.52 11.50
C LEU A 28 0.24 7.00 11.85
N THR A 29 1.26 7.39 12.62
CA THR A 29 1.53 8.81 12.86
C THR A 29 1.82 9.54 11.55
N PRO A 30 1.55 10.85 11.44
CA PRO A 30 1.88 11.64 10.24
C PRO A 30 3.30 11.39 9.69
N GLY A 31 3.41 11.18 8.37
CA GLY A 31 4.69 11.01 7.68
C GLY A 31 4.87 9.69 6.92
N ILE A 32 6.06 9.52 6.32
CA ILE A 32 6.38 8.34 5.52
C ILE A 32 7.08 7.30 6.39
N HIS A 33 6.45 6.15 6.59
CA HIS A 33 6.98 5.03 7.38
C HIS A 33 7.72 4.05 6.49
N LYS A 34 9.05 4.22 6.40
CA LYS A 34 9.92 3.32 5.65
C LYS A 34 10.15 2.05 6.46
N ILE A 35 9.64 0.92 5.98
CA ILE A 35 9.77 -0.38 6.65
C ILE A 35 10.26 -1.45 5.66
N SER A 36 10.66 -2.61 6.17
CA SER A 36 10.90 -3.80 5.34
C SER A 36 9.63 -4.64 5.22
N LEU A 37 9.56 -5.53 4.22
CA LEU A 37 8.42 -6.43 4.04
C LEU A 37 8.18 -7.31 5.29
N ASN A 38 9.23 -7.68 6.03
CA ASN A 38 9.10 -8.46 7.27
C ASN A 38 8.43 -7.68 8.41
N LYS A 39 8.50 -6.34 8.39
CA LYS A 39 7.86 -5.47 9.37
C LYS A 39 6.42 -5.11 9.03
N LEU A 40 5.95 -5.44 7.82
CA LEU A 40 4.61 -5.09 7.34
C LEU A 40 3.50 -5.62 8.27
N GLU A 41 3.57 -6.89 8.64
CA GLU A 41 2.57 -7.50 9.52
C GLU A 41 2.64 -6.98 10.95
N GLU A 42 3.84 -6.71 11.45
CA GLU A 42 4.02 -6.08 12.76
C GLU A 42 3.29 -4.72 12.80
N THR A 43 3.45 -3.92 11.73
CA THR A 43 2.80 -2.62 11.61
C THR A 43 1.28 -2.72 11.42
N LEU A 44 0.79 -3.64 10.58
CA LEU A 44 -0.61 -3.65 10.15
C LEU A 44 -1.52 -4.61 10.93
N LEU A 45 -0.96 -5.62 11.61
CA LEU A 45 -1.72 -6.67 12.30
C LEU A 45 -1.66 -6.56 13.82
N VAL A 46 -0.48 -6.30 14.39
CA VAL A 46 -0.29 -6.29 15.87
C VAL A 46 -1.29 -5.39 16.59
N PRO A 47 -1.66 -4.20 16.09
CA PRO A 47 -2.59 -3.32 16.79
C PRO A 47 -4.02 -3.87 16.94
N PHE A 48 -4.43 -4.90 16.19
CA PHE A 48 -5.83 -5.36 16.07
C PHE A 48 -6.06 -6.70 16.78
N GLU A 49 -7.22 -6.86 17.42
CA GLU A 49 -7.61 -8.15 17.97
C GLU A 49 -8.07 -9.13 16.87
N ASP A 50 -9.01 -8.71 16.01
CA ASP A 50 -9.37 -9.44 14.80
C ASP A 50 -8.46 -9.03 13.63
N LYS A 51 -7.68 -9.99 13.15
CA LYS A 51 -6.67 -9.78 12.10
C LYS A 51 -7.06 -10.47 10.79
N ARG A 52 -8.22 -11.11 10.68
CA ARG A 52 -8.54 -12.02 9.56
C ARG A 52 -8.39 -11.38 8.19
N THR A 53 -9.09 -10.27 7.95
CA THR A 53 -9.06 -9.56 6.66
C THR A 53 -7.69 -8.96 6.36
N ARG A 54 -7.04 -8.39 7.38
CA ARG A 54 -5.71 -7.78 7.25
C ARG A 54 -4.63 -8.83 6.94
N THR A 55 -4.68 -9.98 7.61
CA THR A 55 -3.80 -11.13 7.36
C THR A 55 -3.97 -11.62 5.93
N TYR A 56 -5.22 -11.75 5.47
CA TYR A 56 -5.51 -12.12 4.09
C TYR A 56 -4.89 -11.15 3.09
N LEU A 57 -5.10 -9.83 3.27
CA LEU A 57 -4.53 -8.81 2.39
C LEU A 57 -3.00 -8.78 2.44
N CYS A 58 -2.38 -8.86 3.63
CA CYS A 58 -0.92 -8.93 3.77
C CYS A 58 -0.33 -10.15 3.06
N ASN A 59 -0.96 -11.32 3.18
CA ASN A 59 -0.49 -12.53 2.49
C ASN A 59 -0.54 -12.39 0.97
N ARG A 60 -1.62 -11.83 0.42
CA ARG A 60 -1.72 -11.59 -1.02
C ARG A 60 -0.74 -10.53 -1.51
N PHE A 61 -0.55 -9.47 -0.73
CA PHE A 61 0.45 -8.46 -1.02
C PHE A 61 1.86 -9.05 -1.05
N ARG A 62 2.19 -9.99 -0.15
CA ARG A 62 3.49 -10.70 -0.22
C ARG A 62 3.67 -11.44 -1.53
N VAL A 63 2.63 -12.10 -2.05
CA VAL A 63 2.70 -12.79 -3.35
C VAL A 63 2.95 -11.77 -4.48
N LEU A 64 2.24 -10.64 -4.48
CA LEU A 64 2.49 -9.56 -5.44
C LEU A 64 3.92 -9.03 -5.31
N PHE A 65 4.40 -8.80 -4.10
CA PHE A 65 5.74 -8.28 -3.83
C PHE A 65 6.83 -9.21 -4.38
N GLU A 66 6.69 -10.53 -4.21
CA GLU A 66 7.61 -11.52 -4.77
C GLU A 66 7.53 -11.60 -6.31
N GLU A 67 6.33 -11.48 -6.89
CA GLU A 67 6.18 -11.37 -8.36
C GLU A 67 6.88 -10.12 -8.89
N LEU A 68 6.66 -8.95 -8.26
CA LEU A 68 7.33 -7.69 -8.63
C LEU A 68 8.86 -7.80 -8.53
N LYS A 69 9.36 -8.45 -7.47
CA LYS A 69 10.78 -8.70 -7.26
C LYS A 69 11.40 -9.56 -8.37
N SER A 70 10.63 -10.47 -8.97
CA SER A 70 11.11 -11.35 -10.04
C SER A 70 11.51 -10.60 -11.32
N TYR A 71 10.96 -9.39 -11.54
CA TYR A 71 11.31 -8.55 -12.69
C TYR A 71 12.67 -7.86 -12.54
N LYS A 72 13.29 -7.88 -11.35
CA LYS A 72 14.60 -7.26 -11.07
C LYS A 72 14.66 -5.76 -11.45
N VAL A 73 13.53 -5.08 -11.35
CA VAL A 73 13.44 -3.62 -11.48
C VAL A 73 13.38 -3.05 -10.07
N GLU A 74 14.19 -2.03 -9.78
CA GLU A 74 14.06 -1.30 -8.54
C GLU A 74 12.70 -0.58 -8.48
N MET A 75 12.00 -0.76 -7.36
CA MET A 75 10.69 -0.14 -7.13
C MET A 75 10.60 0.49 -5.74
N ILE A 76 9.92 1.62 -5.66
CA ILE A 76 9.44 2.20 -4.39
C ILE A 76 7.94 1.99 -4.36
N ILE A 77 7.45 1.32 -3.33
CA ILE A 77 6.02 1.05 -3.16
C ILE A 77 5.51 1.88 -1.99
N TRP A 78 4.48 2.69 -2.22
CA TRP A 78 3.73 3.34 -1.16
C TRP A 78 2.41 2.61 -0.93
N ILE A 79 2.05 2.41 0.34
CA ILE A 79 0.81 1.75 0.78
C ILE A 79 0.06 2.66 1.72
N ASP A 80 -1.21 2.87 1.43
CA ASP A 80 -2.14 3.72 2.19
C ASP A 80 -3.55 3.10 2.16
N GLY A 81 -4.56 3.89 2.52
CA GLY A 81 -5.95 3.50 2.42
C GLY A 81 -6.50 2.96 3.71
N SER A 82 -7.55 2.15 3.58
CA SER A 82 -8.23 1.60 4.76
C SER A 82 -7.38 0.59 5.54
N ILE A 83 -6.37 -0.02 4.91
CA ILE A 83 -5.41 -0.89 5.59
C ILE A 83 -4.50 -0.10 6.55
N CYS A 84 -4.22 1.18 6.27
CA CYS A 84 -3.43 2.10 7.12
C CYS A 84 -4.30 2.92 8.09
N SER A 85 -5.57 2.56 8.27
CA SER A 85 -6.47 3.15 9.27
C SER A 85 -6.87 2.12 10.32
N ILE A 86 -7.64 2.55 11.32
CA ILE A 86 -8.20 1.67 12.34
C ILE A 86 -9.49 0.96 11.90
N LYS A 87 -9.84 1.03 10.60
CA LYS A 87 -10.95 0.25 10.05
C LYS A 87 -10.70 -1.25 10.31
N PRO A 88 -11.65 -1.99 10.92
CA PRO A 88 -11.41 -3.38 11.30
C PRO A 88 -11.24 -4.29 10.08
N HIS A 89 -12.06 -4.07 9.05
CA HIS A 89 -12.12 -4.89 7.84
C HIS A 89 -11.85 -4.03 6.59
N PRO A 90 -10.57 -3.75 6.27
CA PRO A 90 -10.21 -3.12 5.00
C PRO A 90 -10.55 -4.05 3.82
N SER A 91 -10.95 -3.47 2.69
CA SER A 91 -11.40 -4.26 1.53
C SER A 91 -10.25 -4.64 0.59
N ASP A 92 -9.23 -3.79 0.56
CA ASP A 92 -8.12 -3.76 -0.39
C ASP A 92 -6.93 -2.99 0.22
N ILE A 93 -5.83 -2.98 -0.52
CA ILE A 93 -4.63 -2.19 -0.26
C ILE A 93 -4.51 -1.13 -1.36
N ASP A 94 -4.66 0.15 -1.00
CA ASP A 94 -4.39 1.25 -1.91
C ASP A 94 -2.88 1.45 -2.02
N MET A 95 -2.34 1.43 -3.24
CA MET A 95 -0.89 1.53 -3.45
C MET A 95 -0.49 2.24 -4.74
N VAL A 96 0.69 2.85 -4.70
CA VAL A 96 1.38 3.35 -5.89
C VAL A 96 2.80 2.80 -5.94
N ILE A 97 3.22 2.36 -7.13
CA ILE A 97 4.57 1.88 -7.40
C ILE A 97 5.31 2.93 -8.23
N PHE A 98 6.50 3.34 -7.79
CA PHE A 98 7.42 4.13 -8.60
C PHE A 98 8.50 3.21 -9.14
N LEU A 99 8.65 3.17 -10.47
CA LEU A 99 9.57 2.28 -11.18
C LEU A 99 10.85 3.00 -11.58
N ASN A 100 12.01 2.36 -11.40
CA ASN A 100 13.28 2.86 -11.92
C ASN A 100 13.35 2.69 -13.44
N GLU A 101 13.52 3.79 -14.16
CA GLU A 101 13.45 3.84 -15.61
C GLU A 101 14.68 3.27 -16.30
N ASN A 102 15.84 3.30 -15.63
CA ASN A 102 17.06 2.69 -16.15
C ASN A 102 16.90 1.17 -16.13
N ASP A 103 16.49 0.60 -14.99
CA ASP A 103 16.24 -0.84 -14.87
C ASP A 103 15.12 -1.31 -15.83
N LEU A 104 14.07 -0.49 -16.01
CA LEU A 104 13.01 -0.78 -16.98
C LEU A 104 13.54 -0.81 -18.43
N SER A 105 14.48 0.08 -18.76
CA SER A 105 15.06 0.18 -20.10
C SER A 105 16.01 -0.97 -20.40
N ASP A 106 16.64 -1.53 -19.38
CA ASP A 106 17.53 -2.70 -19.46
C ASP A 106 16.77 -4.04 -19.39
N LEU A 107 15.46 -4.00 -19.11
CA LEU A 107 14.64 -5.19 -18.97
C LEU A 107 14.42 -5.86 -20.35
N PRO A 108 14.64 -7.19 -20.49
CA PRO A 108 14.32 -7.90 -21.72
C PRO A 108 12.87 -7.67 -22.16
N SER A 109 12.63 -7.46 -23.45
CA SER A 109 11.32 -7.04 -23.98
C SER A 109 10.16 -7.93 -23.51
N ASN A 110 10.36 -9.24 -23.44
CA ASN A 110 9.34 -10.18 -22.97
C ASN A 110 9.00 -10.02 -21.47
N LEU A 111 9.94 -9.57 -20.64
CA LEU A 111 9.71 -9.27 -19.23
C LEU A 111 9.12 -7.88 -19.06
N TYR A 112 9.52 -6.92 -19.89
CA TYR A 112 8.94 -5.59 -19.97
C TYR A 112 7.45 -5.65 -20.30
N ASP A 113 7.08 -6.36 -21.37
CA ASP A 113 5.68 -6.49 -21.78
C ASP A 113 4.83 -7.18 -20.71
N LYS A 114 5.40 -8.18 -20.00
CA LYS A 114 4.72 -8.86 -18.88
C LYS A 114 4.51 -7.92 -17.70
N LEU A 115 5.53 -7.15 -17.32
CA LEU A 115 5.43 -6.20 -16.22
C LEU A 115 4.38 -5.12 -16.54
N LEU A 116 4.41 -4.53 -17.73
CA LEU A 116 3.42 -3.54 -18.13
C LEU A 116 2.01 -4.13 -18.18
N SER A 117 1.85 -5.30 -18.80
CA SER A 117 0.55 -5.98 -18.83
C SER A 117 -0.01 -6.26 -17.43
N LEU A 118 0.87 -6.60 -16.47
CA LEU A 118 0.49 -6.80 -15.08
C LEU A 118 0.04 -5.47 -14.42
N LEU A 119 0.80 -4.40 -14.61
CA LEU A 119 0.55 -3.09 -13.98
C LEU A 119 -0.65 -2.35 -14.59
N GLU A 120 -0.92 -2.52 -15.87
CA GLU A 120 -2.06 -1.91 -16.58
C GLU A 120 -3.39 -2.62 -16.27
N ASN A 121 -3.35 -3.90 -15.88
CA ASN A 121 -4.54 -4.68 -15.56
C ASN A 121 -4.96 -4.55 -14.08
N ARG A 122 -5.45 -3.37 -13.72
CA ARG A 122 -5.86 -3.05 -12.33
C ARG A 122 -6.95 -3.98 -11.79
N ASP A 123 -7.90 -4.41 -12.63
CA ASP A 123 -8.96 -5.34 -12.21
C ASP A 123 -8.40 -6.72 -11.86
N GLU A 124 -7.45 -7.22 -12.65
CA GLU A 124 -6.76 -8.47 -12.36
C GLU A 124 -5.91 -8.36 -11.09
N ILE A 125 -5.17 -7.26 -10.91
CA ILE A 125 -4.39 -7.02 -9.67
C ILE A 125 -5.31 -7.00 -8.45
N ARG A 126 -6.44 -6.30 -8.53
CA ARG A 126 -7.43 -6.26 -7.44
C ARG A 126 -7.99 -7.65 -7.16
N ALA A 127 -8.36 -8.39 -8.21
CA ALA A 127 -8.91 -9.73 -8.09
C ALA A 127 -7.91 -10.75 -7.54
N ARG A 128 -6.63 -10.70 -7.96
CA ARG A 128 -5.55 -11.65 -7.60
C ARG A 128 -4.79 -11.29 -6.33
N TYR A 129 -4.67 -10.02 -6.00
CA TYR A 129 -3.85 -9.54 -4.89
C TYR A 129 -4.59 -8.71 -3.85
N GLY A 130 -5.82 -8.27 -4.14
CA GLY A 130 -6.53 -7.35 -3.25
C GLY A 130 -5.86 -5.97 -3.19
N CYS A 131 -5.14 -5.59 -4.23
CA CYS A 131 -4.45 -4.30 -4.32
C CYS A 131 -5.18 -3.40 -5.32
N ASP A 132 -5.40 -2.15 -4.93
CA ASP A 132 -5.75 -1.07 -5.83
C ASP A 132 -4.45 -0.36 -6.24
N LEU A 133 -3.89 -0.79 -7.37
CA LEU A 133 -2.53 -0.44 -7.78
C LEU A 133 -2.54 0.66 -8.84
N TYR A 134 -1.71 1.67 -8.59
CA TYR A 134 -1.25 2.65 -9.55
C TYR A 134 0.26 2.52 -9.74
N TYR A 135 0.79 3.03 -10.85
CA TYR A 135 2.23 3.06 -11.07
C TYR A 135 2.67 4.33 -11.79
N GLU A 136 3.89 4.74 -11.51
CA GLU A 136 4.53 5.94 -12.01
C GLU A 136 6.02 5.71 -12.22
N LYS A 137 6.66 6.67 -12.88
CA LYS A 137 8.10 6.75 -13.03
C LYS A 137 8.77 7.34 -11.78
N MET A 138 9.92 6.82 -11.36
CA MET A 138 10.65 7.38 -10.22
C MET A 138 11.15 8.81 -10.46
N SER A 139 11.53 9.15 -11.69
CA SER A 139 11.95 10.51 -12.05
C SER A 139 10.79 11.51 -12.16
N ASP A 140 9.53 11.05 -12.11
CA ASP A 140 8.37 11.94 -12.17
C ASP A 140 8.06 12.56 -10.81
N ASP A 141 8.78 13.64 -10.49
CA ASP A 141 8.60 14.39 -9.26
C ASP A 141 7.18 14.97 -9.12
N LYS A 142 6.54 15.33 -10.23
CA LYS A 142 5.17 15.86 -10.21
C LYS A 142 4.20 14.79 -9.71
N GLN A 143 4.27 13.59 -10.26
CA GLN A 143 3.43 12.48 -9.82
C GLN A 143 3.77 12.07 -8.39
N ARG A 144 5.06 12.08 -7.99
CA ARG A 144 5.47 11.85 -6.60
C ARG A 144 4.84 12.85 -5.62
N HIS A 145 4.82 14.14 -5.96
CA HIS A 145 4.20 15.17 -5.14
C HIS A 145 2.67 15.05 -5.11
N TYR A 146 2.05 14.70 -6.23
CA TYR A 146 0.62 14.42 -6.31
C TYR A 146 0.23 13.28 -5.35
N TRP A 147 0.87 12.12 -5.50
CA TRP A 147 0.60 10.95 -4.65
C TRP A 147 0.89 11.23 -3.19
N ARG A 148 1.98 11.95 -2.88
CA ARG A 148 2.29 12.33 -1.50
C ARG A 148 1.18 13.19 -0.90
N SER A 149 0.57 14.08 -1.67
CA SER A 149 -0.54 14.91 -1.21
C SER A 149 -1.77 14.05 -0.92
N ILE A 150 -2.13 13.12 -1.82
CA ILE A 150 -3.25 12.19 -1.62
C ILE A 150 -3.03 11.29 -0.40
N PHE A 151 -1.82 10.75 -0.25
CA PHE A 151 -1.49 9.79 0.81
C PHE A 151 -1.20 10.45 2.17
N SER A 152 -1.13 11.78 2.25
CA SER A 152 -0.88 12.49 3.52
C SER A 152 -2.14 12.96 4.23
N TYR A 153 -3.32 12.86 3.61
CA TYR A 153 -4.58 13.29 4.21
C TYR A 153 -5.71 12.26 4.01
N ASN A 154 -6.69 12.24 4.91
CA ASN A 154 -7.98 11.58 4.64
C ASN A 154 -9.03 12.57 4.13
N GLN A 155 -10.24 12.04 3.93
CA GLN A 155 -11.40 12.77 3.45
C GLN A 155 -11.87 13.88 4.41
N LEU A 156 -11.51 13.79 5.69
CA LEU A 156 -11.75 14.82 6.70
C LEU A 156 -10.57 15.82 6.82
N LEU A 157 -9.59 15.75 5.91
CA LEU A 157 -8.37 16.56 5.89
C LEU A 157 -7.46 16.37 7.11
N GLU A 158 -7.58 15.24 7.81
CA GLU A 158 -6.69 14.88 8.90
C GLU A 158 -5.37 14.37 8.35
N VAL A 159 -4.25 14.81 8.94
CA VAL A 159 -2.92 14.37 8.53
C VAL A 159 -2.71 12.91 8.89
N LYS A 160 -2.16 12.12 7.96
CA LYS A 160 -1.90 10.69 8.15
C LYS A 160 -0.49 10.27 7.78
N GLY A 161 -0.11 9.08 8.26
CA GLY A 161 1.06 8.37 7.79
C GLY A 161 0.71 7.29 6.78
N PHE A 162 1.67 6.97 5.91
CA PHE A 162 1.59 5.86 4.96
C PHE A 162 2.91 5.08 4.92
N ILE A 163 2.85 3.84 4.46
CA ILE A 163 4.00 2.93 4.43
C ILE A 163 4.77 3.12 3.14
N GLN A 164 6.10 3.05 3.22
CA GLN A 164 6.98 2.89 2.08
C GLN A 164 7.79 1.60 2.21
N LEU A 165 7.74 0.79 1.16
CA LEU A 165 8.60 -0.39 0.95
C LEU A 165 9.51 -0.12 -0.25
N ARG A 166 10.62 -0.86 -0.34
CA ARG A 166 11.51 -0.88 -1.51
C ARG A 166 11.64 -2.31 -2.01
N VAL A 167 11.51 -2.50 -3.31
CA VAL A 167 11.92 -3.71 -4.02
C VAL A 167 13.29 -3.41 -4.60
N SER A 168 14.32 -4.10 -4.11
CA SER A 168 15.70 -3.91 -4.59
C SER A 168 16.16 -5.16 -5.34
N PRO A 169 16.63 -5.04 -6.60
CA PRO A 169 17.14 -6.19 -7.36
C PRO A 169 18.41 -6.82 -6.74
N HIS A 170 19.09 -6.10 -5.83
CA HIS A 170 20.39 -6.48 -5.25
C HIS A 170 20.34 -6.95 -3.79
N GLU A 171 19.17 -7.12 -3.18
CA GLU A 171 19.06 -7.47 -1.75
C GLU A 171 19.63 -8.85 -1.38
N HIS A 172 20.00 -9.69 -2.36
CA HIS A 172 20.64 -11.00 -2.15
C HIS A 172 22.15 -11.02 -2.40
N LEU A 173 22.79 -9.88 -2.67
CA LEU A 173 24.25 -9.82 -2.91
C LEU A 173 25.07 -9.45 -1.65
N TYR A 174 24.41 -9.22 -0.51
CA TYR A 174 25.07 -8.81 0.74
C TYR A 174 24.51 -9.53 1.98
N SER A 175 24.23 -10.83 1.87
CA SER A 175 24.05 -11.72 3.03
C SER A 175 25.32 -12.50 3.31
#